data_AF-J9C937-F1
#
_entry.id   AF-J9C937-F1
#
_cell.length_a   1.000
_cell.length_b   1.000
_cell.length_c   1.000
_cell.angle_alpha   90.00
_cell.angle_beta   90.00
_cell.angle_gamma   90.00
#
_symmetry.space_group_name_H-M   'P 1'
#
loop_
_entity.id
_entity.type
_entity.pdbx_description
1 polymer ?
#
loop_
_entity_poly.entity_id
_entity_poly.type
_entity_poly.pdbx_seq_one_letter_code
_entity_poly.pdbx_strand_id
1 'polypeptide(L)'
;MCNSGCNACCPPPQIFQEKICGNYVGTGAAVPYWTAPPGGYFSGTFEIFNSSASTGTTTATTISNPPGTLSAAPGNSDSQSVNNPTNFSITANPGDTGTFCIILYKRIAA
;
A
#
# COMPACT_ATOMS: atom_id res chain seq x y z
N MET A 1 -0.10 15.83 -40.89
CA MET A 1 1.34 15.95 -40.61
C MET A 1 1.50 16.32 -39.14
N CYS A 2 1.77 15.35 -38.27
CA CYS A 2 2.10 15.60 -36.86
C CYS A 2 3.59 15.93 -36.78
N ASN A 3 3.91 17.22 -36.62
CA ASN A 3 5.29 17.68 -36.57
C ASN A 3 5.84 17.59 -35.13
N SER A 4 7.10 17.18 -35.02
CA SER A 4 7.85 16.95 -33.78
C SER A 4 7.82 18.13 -32.81
N GLY A 5 7.33 17.90 -31.58
CA GLY A 5 7.38 18.84 -30.46
C GLY A 5 6.00 19.10 -29.84
N CYS A 6 5.58 18.23 -28.91
CA CYS A 6 4.31 18.25 -28.16
C CYS A 6 3.63 19.63 -28.01
N ASN A 7 2.44 19.82 -28.61
CA ASN A 7 1.54 20.92 -28.21
C ASN A 7 0.03 20.79 -28.52
N ALA A 8 -0.51 19.61 -28.91
CA ALA A 8 -1.98 19.49 -29.07
C ALA A 8 -2.59 18.07 -29.10
N CYS A 9 -1.80 16.98 -29.08
CA CYS A 9 -2.34 15.62 -29.30
C CYS A 9 -1.99 14.60 -28.21
N CYS A 10 -1.37 15.01 -27.10
CA CYS A 10 -1.14 14.13 -25.97
C CYS A 10 -2.33 14.26 -25.02
N PRO A 11 -3.11 13.19 -24.77
CA PRO A 11 -4.15 13.22 -23.76
C PRO A 11 -3.53 13.65 -22.43
N PRO A 12 -4.20 14.50 -21.64
CA PRO A 12 -3.68 14.91 -20.35
C PRO A 12 -3.43 13.65 -19.50
N PRO A 13 -2.31 13.58 -18.76
CA PRO A 13 -1.97 12.43 -17.94
C PRO A 13 -3.14 12.13 -16.98
N GLN A 14 -3.66 10.91 -17.06
CA GLN A 14 -4.76 10.48 -16.20
C GLN A 14 -4.19 9.89 -14.91
N ILE A 15 -4.83 10.17 -13.78
CA ILE A 15 -4.52 9.53 -12.50
C ILE A 15 -5.49 8.36 -12.33
N PHE A 16 -4.94 7.18 -12.13
CA PHE A 16 -5.72 5.99 -11.79
C PHE A 16 -5.51 5.67 -10.32
N GLN A 17 -6.61 5.42 -9.62
CA GLN A 17 -6.62 5.02 -8.22
C GLN A 17 -6.99 3.54 -8.11
N GLU A 18 -6.19 2.78 -7.38
CA GLU A 18 -6.46 1.38 -7.05
C GLU A 18 -6.72 1.24 -5.57
N LYS A 19 -7.71 0.43 -5.20
CA LYS A 19 -8.00 0.08 -3.81
C LYS A 19 -7.94 -1.43 -3.65
N ILE A 20 -7.03 -1.91 -2.81
CA ILE A 20 -6.82 -3.33 -2.53
C ILE A 20 -7.04 -3.51 -1.03
N CYS A 21 -8.13 -4.17 -0.64
CA CYS A 21 -8.33 -4.54 0.75
C CYS A 21 -8.41 -6.06 0.89
N GLY A 22 -8.03 -6.55 2.07
CA GLY A 22 -8.09 -7.97 2.39
C GLY A 22 -8.00 -8.24 3.89
N ASN A 23 -8.00 -9.52 4.23
CA ASN A 23 -7.77 -9.99 5.58
C ASN A 23 -6.37 -10.59 5.68
N TYR A 24 -5.78 -10.53 6.87
CA TYR A 24 -4.54 -11.24 7.17
C TYR A 24 -4.74 -12.19 8.34
N VAL A 25 -3.94 -13.26 8.34
CA VAL A 25 -3.75 -14.14 9.50
C VAL A 25 -2.25 -14.14 9.79
N GLY A 26 -1.90 -13.81 11.03
CA GLY A 26 -0.52 -13.77 11.46
C GLY A 26 0.10 -15.16 11.46
N THR A 27 1.35 -15.21 11.02
CA THR A 27 2.15 -16.44 10.92
C THR A 27 3.37 -16.39 11.85
N GLY A 28 3.57 -15.27 12.56
CA GLY A 28 4.79 -14.99 13.33
C GLY A 28 5.96 -14.47 12.48
N ALA A 29 5.79 -14.34 11.16
CA ALA A 29 6.77 -13.80 10.24
C ALA A 29 6.17 -12.66 9.39
N ALA A 30 7.04 -11.85 8.79
CA ALA A 30 6.62 -10.84 7.82
C ALA A 30 6.09 -11.52 6.55
N VAL A 31 4.87 -11.18 6.15
CA VAL A 31 4.22 -11.70 4.95
C VAL A 31 4.00 -10.55 3.95
N PRO A 32 4.45 -10.66 2.69
CA PRO A 32 4.20 -9.64 1.68
C PRO A 32 2.76 -9.73 1.18
N TYR A 33 1.99 -8.66 1.36
CA TYR A 33 0.60 -8.56 0.89
C TYR A 33 0.48 -7.79 -0.43
N TRP A 34 1.49 -6.99 -0.75
CA TRP A 34 1.52 -6.23 -1.99
C TRP A 34 2.94 -5.91 -2.46
N THR A 35 3.14 -5.91 -3.78
CA THR A 35 4.37 -5.51 -4.45
C THR A 35 4.06 -4.70 -5.69
N ALA A 36 4.79 -3.60 -5.90
CA ALA A 36 4.65 -2.79 -7.11
C ALA A 36 5.50 -3.33 -8.26
N PRO A 37 5.03 -3.26 -9.51
CA PRO A 37 5.91 -3.26 -10.66
C PRO A 37 6.79 -1.99 -10.64
N PRO A 38 8.02 -2.05 -11.20
CA PRO A 38 8.92 -0.90 -11.25
C PRO A 38 8.25 0.33 -11.91
N GLY A 39 8.33 1.49 -11.24
CA GLY A 39 7.74 2.75 -11.73
C GLY A 39 6.21 2.79 -11.72
N GLY A 40 5.55 1.81 -11.09
CA GLY A 40 4.10 1.64 -11.19
C GLY A 40 3.26 2.67 -10.42
N TYR A 41 3.71 3.15 -9.25
CA TYR A 41 2.91 4.01 -8.37
C TYR A 41 3.73 5.16 -7.81
N PHE A 42 3.14 6.36 -7.78
CA PHE A 42 3.81 7.57 -7.27
C PHE A 42 3.45 7.87 -5.81
N SER A 43 2.31 7.37 -5.33
CA SER A 43 1.84 7.56 -3.95
C SER A 43 0.93 6.40 -3.56
N GLY A 44 0.89 6.09 -2.25
CA GLY A 44 -0.09 5.18 -1.71
C GLY A 44 -0.32 5.36 -0.22
N THR A 45 -1.54 5.03 0.22
CA THR A 45 -1.96 5.00 1.61
C THR A 45 -2.15 3.54 2.02
N PHE A 46 -1.50 3.16 3.12
CA PHE A 46 -1.55 1.82 3.68
C PHE A 46 -2.23 1.92 5.04
N GLU A 47 -3.19 1.04 5.28
CA GLU A 47 -3.93 0.96 6.52
C GLU A 47 -3.97 -0.49 6.98
N ILE A 48 -3.79 -0.69 8.28
CA ILE A 48 -4.02 -1.97 8.95
C ILE A 48 -5.02 -1.77 10.08
N PHE A 49 -5.85 -2.76 10.30
CA PHE A 49 -6.66 -2.92 11.48
C PHE A 49 -6.28 -4.24 12.14
N ASN A 50 -6.07 -4.20 13.45
CA ASN A 50 -5.81 -5.39 14.26
C ASN A 50 -7.09 -5.77 15.00
N SER A 51 -7.55 -7.00 14.83
CA SER A 51 -8.76 -7.49 15.49
C SER A 51 -8.62 -7.37 17.01
N SER A 52 -9.71 -7.06 17.70
CA SER A 52 -9.72 -7.05 19.17
C SER A 52 -9.52 -8.45 19.78
N ALA A 53 -9.69 -9.50 18.98
CA ALA A 53 -9.41 -10.88 19.37
C ALA A 53 -7.92 -11.25 19.31
N SER A 54 -7.08 -10.40 18.70
CA SER A 54 -5.64 -10.63 18.60
C SER A 54 -4.96 -10.49 19.96
N THR A 55 -3.88 -11.25 20.13
CA THR A 55 -3.13 -11.33 21.39
C THR A 55 -1.97 -10.35 21.46
N GLY A 56 -1.49 -9.84 20.32
CA GLY A 56 -0.41 -8.85 20.26
C GLY A 56 -0.61 -7.75 19.23
N THR A 57 0.33 -6.82 19.21
CA THR A 57 0.38 -5.71 18.26
C THR A 57 0.79 -6.23 16.88
N THR A 58 0.00 -5.89 15.86
CA THR A 58 0.37 -6.11 14.46
C THR A 58 1.20 -4.94 13.98
N THR A 59 2.31 -5.23 13.30
CA THR A 59 3.13 -4.21 12.63
C THR A 59 3.10 -4.39 11.13
N ALA A 60 3.27 -3.32 10.38
CA ALA A 60 3.45 -3.40 8.94
C ALA A 60 4.56 -2.47 8.48
N THR A 61 5.20 -2.82 7.38
CA THR A 61 6.30 -2.05 6.79
C THR A 61 6.03 -1.84 5.31
N THR A 62 6.34 -0.63 4.83
CA THR A 62 6.21 -0.25 3.43
C THR A 62 7.56 0.19 2.90
N ILE A 63 8.10 -0.52 1.91
CA ILE A 63 9.35 -0.11 1.25
C ILE A 63 9.05 1.09 0.36
N SER A 64 9.54 2.25 0.77
CA SER A 64 9.33 3.58 0.18
C SER A 64 10.43 4.55 0.63
N ASN A 65 10.44 5.78 0.13
CA ASN A 65 11.39 6.81 0.56
C ASN A 65 10.66 8.11 0.97
N PRO A 66 10.54 8.41 2.28
CA PRO A 66 11.01 7.62 3.43
C PRO A 66 10.20 6.31 3.62
N PRO A 67 10.76 5.28 4.29
CA PRO A 67 10.04 4.04 4.59
C PRO A 67 8.79 4.29 5.45
N GLY A 68 7.75 3.50 5.20
CA GLY A 68 6.54 3.49 6.00
C GLY A 68 6.56 2.40 7.06
N THR A 69 6.00 2.69 8.24
CA THR A 69 5.84 1.76 9.35
C THR A 69 4.50 2.01 10.02
N LEU A 70 3.74 0.94 10.24
CA LEU A 70 2.47 0.94 10.95
C LEU A 70 2.56 0.03 12.17
N SER A 71 1.81 0.37 13.21
CA SER A 71 1.70 -0.41 14.44
C SER A 71 0.30 -0.29 15.03
N ALA A 72 -0.48 -1.36 14.94
CA ALA A 72 -1.85 -1.42 15.46
C ALA A 72 -1.96 -2.41 16.63
N ALA A 73 -2.25 -1.87 17.82
CA ALA A 73 -2.65 -2.69 18.97
C ALA A 73 -4.02 -3.36 18.73
N PRO A 74 -4.34 -4.48 19.40
CA PRO A 74 -5.63 -5.14 19.25
C PRO A 74 -6.82 -4.17 19.39
N GLY A 75 -7.75 -4.22 18.44
CA GLY A 75 -8.92 -3.35 18.38
C GLY A 75 -8.68 -1.97 17.77
N ASN A 76 -7.46 -1.66 17.33
CA ASN A 76 -7.11 -0.37 16.73
C ASN A 76 -6.73 -0.49 15.25
N SER A 77 -6.80 0.63 14.54
CA SER A 77 -6.23 0.80 13.22
C SER A 77 -5.06 1.77 13.23
N ASP A 78 -4.19 1.63 12.25
CA ASP A 78 -3.12 2.57 11.97
C ASP A 78 -3.01 2.75 10.45
N SER A 79 -2.67 3.96 10.01
CA SER A 79 -2.61 4.31 8.60
C SER A 79 -1.50 5.31 8.28
N GLN A 80 -0.89 5.16 7.11
CA GLN A 80 0.19 6.02 6.65
C GLN A 80 0.19 6.14 5.13
N SER A 81 0.47 7.35 4.66
CA SER A 81 0.73 7.62 3.25
C SER A 81 2.22 7.73 3.00
N VAL A 82 2.68 7.10 1.92
CA VAL A 82 4.08 7.12 1.49
C VAL A 82 4.19 7.41 -0.01
N ASN A 83 5.34 7.93 -0.41
CA ASN A 83 5.66 8.22 -1.81
C ASN A 83 6.46 7.08 -2.43
N ASN A 84 6.17 6.77 -3.69
CA ASN A 84 6.81 5.71 -4.47
C ASN A 84 6.91 4.36 -3.71
N PRO A 85 5.79 3.81 -3.22
CA PRO A 85 5.82 2.52 -2.55
C PRO A 85 6.16 1.39 -3.53
N THR A 86 6.93 0.41 -3.05
CA THR A 86 7.37 -0.76 -3.85
C THR A 86 6.96 -2.10 -3.24
N ASN A 87 6.74 -2.15 -1.93
CA ASN A 87 6.33 -3.35 -1.21
C ASN A 87 5.56 -2.96 0.05
N PHE A 88 4.62 -3.81 0.46
CA PHE A 88 3.96 -3.75 1.74
C PHE A 88 3.89 -5.15 2.38
N SER A 89 4.38 -5.24 3.60
CA SER A 89 4.45 -6.49 4.37
C SER A 89 3.88 -6.30 5.78
N ILE A 90 3.12 -7.29 6.25
CA ILE A 90 2.51 -7.29 7.59
C ILE A 90 3.16 -8.39 8.43
N THR A 91 3.46 -8.07 9.69
CA THR A 91 3.97 -9.00 10.70
C THR A 91 2.99 -9.01 11.88
N ALA A 92 2.40 -10.18 12.14
CA ALA A 92 1.49 -10.43 13.26
C ALA A 92 1.81 -11.79 13.89
N ASN A 93 1.46 -11.96 15.16
CA ASN A 93 1.71 -13.22 15.87
C ASN A 93 0.88 -14.37 15.25
N PRO A 94 1.33 -15.64 15.37
CA PRO A 94 0.58 -16.77 14.86
C PRO A 94 -0.87 -16.80 15.37
N GLY A 95 -1.84 -16.77 14.46
CA GLY A 95 -3.27 -16.80 14.78
C GLY A 95 -3.92 -15.45 15.06
N ASP A 96 -3.15 -14.36 15.18
CA ASP A 96 -3.71 -13.01 15.22
C ASP A 96 -4.36 -12.68 13.86
N THR A 97 -5.45 -11.91 13.88
CA THR A 97 -6.22 -11.62 12.66
C THR A 97 -6.48 -10.14 12.52
N GLY A 98 -6.71 -9.71 11.29
CA GLY A 98 -7.13 -8.35 11.04
C GLY A 98 -7.37 -8.09 9.56
N THR A 99 -7.53 -6.81 9.24
CA THR A 99 -7.76 -6.36 7.88
C THR A 99 -6.71 -5.36 7.47
N PHE A 100 -6.49 -5.26 6.17
CA PHE A 100 -5.65 -4.22 5.58
C PHE A 100 -6.38 -3.59 4.42
N CYS A 101 -6.09 -2.32 4.18
CA CYS A 101 -6.47 -1.69 2.93
C CYS A 101 -5.37 -0.78 2.40
N ILE A 102 -5.18 -0.84 1.08
CA ILE A 102 -4.15 -0.11 0.35
C ILE A 102 -4.85 0.72 -0.72
N ILE A 103 -4.55 2.01 -0.76
CA ILE A 103 -4.98 2.92 -1.81
C ILE A 103 -3.73 3.36 -2.56
N LEU A 104 -3.67 3.11 -3.87
CA LEU A 104 -2.50 3.40 -4.70
C LEU A 104 -2.87 4.37 -5.81
N TYR A 105 -1.92 5.24 -6.16
CA TYR A 105 -2.08 6.22 -7.21
C TYR A 105 -0.99 6.06 -8.28
N LYS A 106 -1.41 5.90 -9.53
CA LYS A 106 -0.52 5.82 -10.69
C LYS A 106 -0.90 6.80 -11.79
N ARG A 107 0.08 7.20 -12.59
CA ARG A 107 -0.15 8.01 -13.80
C ARG A 107 -0.21 7.06 -14.99
N ILE A 108 -1.21 7.24 -15.85
CA ILE A 108 -1.31 6.54 -17.12
C ILE A 108 -1.02 7.58 -18.22
N ALA A 109 0.05 7.35 -18.97
CA ALA A 109 0.27 8.04 -20.24
C ALA A 109 -0.59 7.33 -21.30
N ALA A 110 -1.34 8.11 -22.07
CA ALA A 110 -2.10 7.62 -23.20
C ALA A 110 -1.23 7.53 -24.47
#